data_AF-A0A959ICQ1-F1
#
_entry.id   AF-A0A959ICQ1-F1
#
_cell.length_a   1.000
_cell.length_b   1.000
_cell.length_c   1.000
_cell.angle_alpha   90.00
_cell.angle_beta   90.00
_cell.angle_gamma   90.00
#
_symmetry.space_group_name_H-M   'P 1'
#
loop_
_entity.id
_entity.type
_entity.pdbx_description
1 polymer ?
#
loop_
_entity_poly.entity_id
_entity_poly.type
_entity_poly.pdbx_seq_one_letter_code
_entity_poly.pdbx_strand_id
1 'polypeptide(L)'
;MGLLLFFFLISITFSFLCSIWEAVLLSIPPATVEIKYQEGHTMGKRLKSFKENIDRPLAAILTLNTIAHTAGAIGVGAQGAK
;
A
#
# COMPACT_ATOMS: atom_id res chain seq x y z
N MET A 1 12.27 -0.41 25.84
CA MET A 1 11.31 -1.38 25.27
C MET A 1 10.13 -0.73 24.53
N GLY A 2 9.47 0.31 25.09
CA GLY A 2 8.27 0.89 24.47
C GLY A 2 8.47 1.46 23.05
N LEU A 3 9.56 2.19 22.80
CA LEU A 3 9.88 2.71 21.46
C LEU A 3 10.18 1.61 20.42
N LEU A 4 10.83 0.50 20.84
CA LEU A 4 11.10 -0.64 19.97
C LEU A 4 9.79 -1.30 19.51
N LEU A 5 8.88 -1.56 20.45
CA LEU A 5 7.56 -2.09 20.16
C LEU A 5 6.75 -1.13 19.28
N PHE A 6 6.86 0.18 19.49
CA PHE A 6 6.19 1.18 18.68
C PHE A 6 6.65 1.17 17.21
N PHE A 7 7.97 1.19 16.95
CA PHE A 7 8.50 1.12 15.59
C PHE A 7 8.18 -0.21 14.91
N PHE A 8 8.25 -1.32 15.65
CA PHE A 8 7.88 -2.64 15.16
C PHE A 8 6.40 -2.72 14.77
N LEU A 9 5.51 -2.24 15.63
CA LEU A 9 4.07 -2.19 15.38
C LEU A 9 3.76 -1.34 14.15
N ILE A 10 4.34 -0.14 14.04
CA ILE A 10 4.16 0.73 12.87
C ILE A 10 4.60 0.03 11.59
N SER A 11 5.77 -0.61 11.58
CA SER A 11 6.29 -1.30 10.40
C SER A 11 5.32 -2.39 9.93
N ILE A 12 4.84 -3.23 10.86
CA ILE A 12 3.90 -4.32 10.53
C ILE A 12 2.55 -3.78 10.09
N THR A 13 2.02 -2.77 10.78
CA THR A 13 0.75 -2.15 10.40
C THR A 13 0.84 -1.60 8.99
N PHE A 14 1.90 -0.87 8.66
CA PHE A 14 2.06 -0.31 7.32
C PHE A 14 2.18 -1.39 6.24
N SER A 15 2.94 -2.45 6.48
CA SER A 15 3.03 -3.60 5.57
C SER A 15 1.68 -4.30 5.38
N PHE A 16 0.90 -4.45 6.45
CA PHE A 16 -0.45 -5.02 6.39
C PHE A 16 -1.40 -4.16 5.54
N LEU A 17 -1.37 -2.83 5.71
CA LEU A 17 -2.15 -1.91 4.87
C LEU A 17 -1.76 -2.03 3.38
N CYS A 18 -0.46 -2.11 3.09
CA CYS A 18 0.03 -2.29 1.72
C CYS A 18 -0.50 -3.59 1.08
N SER A 19 -0.52 -4.69 1.84
CA SER A 19 -1.06 -5.98 1.39
C SER A 19 -2.57 -5.91 1.11
N ILE A 20 -3.35 -5.21 1.96
CA ILE A 20 -4.78 -5.00 1.70
C ILE A 20 -4.98 -4.24 0.40
N TRP A 21 -4.22 -3.15 0.17
CA TRP A 21 -4.34 -2.36 -1.05
C TRP A 21 -4.02 -3.17 -2.30
N GLU A 22 -2.99 -4.01 -2.24
CA GLU A 22 -2.62 -4.92 -3.32
C GLU A 22 -3.74 -5.94 -3.58
N ALA A 23 -4.26 -6.58 -2.54
CA ALA A 23 -5.37 -7.54 -2.66
C ALA A 23 -6.64 -6.89 -3.22
N VAL A 24 -7.01 -5.70 -2.77
CA VAL A 24 -8.16 -4.94 -3.29
C VAL A 24 -7.92 -4.52 -4.74
N LEU A 25 -6.71 -4.07 -5.09
CA LEU A 25 -6.40 -3.68 -6.45
C LEU A 25 -6.54 -4.87 -7.40
N LEU A 26 -6.06 -6.04 -7.02
CA LEU A 26 -6.07 -7.26 -7.85
C LEU A 26 -7.44 -7.95 -7.89
N SER A 27 -8.24 -7.86 -6.82
CA SER A 27 -9.54 -8.56 -6.72
C SER A 27 -10.70 -7.87 -7.43
N ILE A 28 -10.59 -6.58 -7.77
CA ILE A 28 -11.66 -5.87 -8.47
C ILE A 28 -11.66 -6.25 -9.96
N PRO A 29 -12.76 -6.84 -10.49
CA PRO A 29 -12.84 -7.21 -11.89
C PRO A 29 -12.83 -5.98 -12.81
N PRO A 30 -12.15 -6.02 -13.97
CA PRO A 30 -12.13 -4.91 -14.92
C PRO A 30 -13.54 -4.54 -15.43
N ALA A 31 -14.46 -5.52 -15.53
CA ALA A 31 -15.86 -5.27 -15.90
C ALA A 31 -16.58 -4.33 -14.93
N THR A 32 -16.39 -4.51 -13.62
CA THR A 32 -16.96 -3.64 -12.59
C THR A 32 -16.40 -2.23 -12.66
N VAL A 33 -15.12 -2.10 -13.03
CA VAL A 33 -14.47 -0.79 -13.23
C VAL A 33 -15.06 -0.08 -14.44
N GLU A 34 -15.28 -0.79 -15.55
CA GLU A 34 -15.85 -0.23 -16.77
C GLU A 34 -17.29 0.24 -16.55
N ILE A 35 -18.12 -0.54 -15.85
CA ILE A 35 -19.49 -0.12 -15.50
C ILE A 35 -19.46 1.21 -14.73
N LYS A 36 -18.65 1.30 -13.66
CA LYS A 36 -18.53 2.55 -12.87
C LYS A 36 -17.93 3.72 -13.66
N TYR A 37 -17.10 3.44 -14.67
CA TYR A 37 -16.57 4.46 -15.57
C TYR A 37 -17.67 5.01 -16.47
N GLN A 38 -18.50 4.15 -17.05
CA GLN A 38 -19.63 4.53 -17.91
C GLN A 38 -20.73 5.26 -17.13
N GLU A 39 -20.93 4.93 -15.85
CA GLU A 39 -21.81 5.67 -14.92
C GLU A 39 -21.30 7.09 -14.59
N GLY A 40 -20.15 7.51 -15.11
CA GLY A 40 -19.58 8.84 -14.89
C GLY A 40 -18.98 9.03 -13.49
N HIS A 41 -18.81 7.95 -12.71
CA HIS A 41 -18.28 8.03 -11.36
C HIS A 41 -16.78 8.39 -11.40
N THR A 42 -16.36 9.44 -10.70
CA THR A 42 -14.95 9.87 -10.63
C THR A 42 -14.00 8.77 -10.16
N MET A 43 -14.49 7.90 -9.26
CA MET A 43 -13.74 6.72 -8.82
C MET A 43 -13.54 5.70 -9.93
N GLY A 44 -14.53 5.50 -10.82
CA GLY A 44 -14.42 4.62 -11.98
C GLY A 44 -13.30 5.07 -12.93
N LYS A 45 -13.19 6.38 -13.17
CA LYS A 45 -12.11 6.96 -14.00
C LYS A 45 -10.72 6.71 -13.42
N ARG A 46 -10.53 6.92 -12.11
CA ARG A 46 -9.24 6.67 -11.45
C ARG A 46 -8.91 5.18 -11.40
N LEU A 47 -9.90 4.35 -11.09
CA LEU A 47 -9.70 2.91 -10.98
C LEU A 47 -9.42 2.28 -12.35
N LYS A 48 -10.00 2.81 -13.42
CA LYS A 48 -9.70 2.41 -14.81
C LYS A 48 -8.25 2.69 -15.15
N SER A 49 -7.74 3.89 -14.90
CA SER A 49 -6.34 4.22 -15.18
C SER A 49 -5.36 3.39 -14.33
N PHE A 50 -5.73 3.07 -13.09
CA PHE A 50 -4.95 2.16 -12.24
C PHE A 50 -4.96 0.71 -12.74
N LYS A 51 -6.04 0.25 -13.37
CA LYS A 51 -6.12 -1.10 -13.96
C LYS A 51 -5.43 -1.21 -15.32
N GLU A 52 -5.51 -0.16 -16.15
CA GLU A 52 -4.82 -0.11 -17.45
C GLU A 52 -3.30 -0.16 -17.32
N ASN A 53 -2.76 0.37 -16.22
CA ASN A 53 -1.33 0.33 -15.91
C ASN A 53 -1.12 -0.13 -14.46
N ILE A 54 -1.43 -1.40 -14.19
CA ILE A 54 -1.44 -1.96 -12.82
C ILE A 54 -0.06 -1.92 -12.14
N ASP A 55 1.02 -1.93 -12.93
CA ASP A 55 2.40 -1.88 -12.43
C ASP A 55 2.69 -0.58 -11.70
N ARG A 56 2.05 0.53 -12.10
CA ARG A 56 2.31 1.85 -11.51
C ARG A 56 1.80 1.98 -10.07
N PRO A 57 0.51 1.70 -9.74
CA PRO A 57 0.05 1.69 -8.36
C PRO A 57 0.70 0.54 -7.56
N LEU A 58 0.98 -0.61 -8.17
CA LEU A 58 1.64 -1.71 -7.48
C LEU A 58 3.08 -1.35 -7.06
N ALA A 59 3.87 -0.76 -7.97
CA ALA A 59 5.21 -0.27 -7.67
C ALA A 59 5.20 0.83 -6.60
N ALA A 60 4.20 1.71 -6.59
CA ALA A 60 4.04 2.72 -5.55
C ALA A 60 3.77 2.08 -4.18
N ILE A 61 2.91 1.05 -4.11
CA ILE A 61 2.62 0.30 -2.88
C ILE A 61 3.87 -0.43 -2.36
N LEU A 62 4.59 -1.10 -3.25
CA LEU A 62 5.85 -1.79 -2.91
C LEU A 62 6.91 -0.82 -2.40
N THR A 63 7.08 0.32 -3.09
CA THR A 63 8.03 1.37 -2.67
C THR A 63 7.67 1.91 -1.29
N LEU A 64 6.38 2.13 -1.04
CA LEU A 64 5.88 2.58 0.25
C LEU A 64 6.17 1.56 1.37
N ASN A 65 5.97 0.26 1.09
CA ASN A 65 6.31 -0.81 2.02
C ASN A 65 7.84 -0.87 2.30
N THR A 66 8.67 -0.69 1.27
CA THR A 66 10.12 -0.59 1.44
C THR A 66 10.51 0.57 2.34
N ILE A 67 9.96 1.77 2.10
CA ILE A 67 10.24 2.95 2.93
C ILE A 67 9.81 2.69 4.38
N ALA A 68 8.62 2.12 4.60
CA ALA A 68 8.12 1.81 5.93
C ALA A 68 9.05 0.82 6.66
N HIS A 69 9.48 -0.24 5.98
CA HIS A 69 10.37 -1.25 6.55
C HIS A 69 11.79 -0.70 6.80
N THR A 70 12.32 0.13 5.90
CA THR A 70 13.62 0.77 6.06
C THR A 70 13.61 1.76 7.22
N ALA A 71 12.60 2.64 7.29
CA ALA A 71 12.47 3.59 8.40
C ALA A 71 12.26 2.88 9.74
N GLY A 72 11.44 1.82 9.77
CA GLY A 72 11.22 0.98 10.94
C GLY A 72 12.51 0.31 11.41
N ALA A 73 13.27 -0.31 10.51
CA ALA A 73 14.54 -0.98 10.82
C ALA A 73 15.60 -0.01 11.34
N ILE A 74 15.72 1.19 10.74
CA ILE A 74 16.64 2.23 11.20
C ILE A 74 16.25 2.71 12.61
N GLY A 75 14.95 2.96 12.85
CA GLY A 75 14.46 3.38 14.16
C GLY A 75 14.71 2.33 15.26
N VAL A 76 14.40 1.06 14.96
CA VAL A 76 14.68 -0.07 15.85
C VAL A 76 16.17 -0.22 16.11
N GLY A 77 17.01 -0.15 15.07
CA GLY A 77 18.47 -0.25 15.18
C GLY A 77 19.09 0.88 16.00
N ALA A 78 18.64 2.12 15.81
CA ALA A 78 19.07 3.27 16.60
C ALA A 78 18.69 3.14 18.08
N GLN A 79 17.56 2.49 18.38
CA GLN A 79 17.15 2.21 19.77
C GLN A 79 17.89 1.01 20.39
N GLY A 80 18.24 0.00 19.58
CA GLY A 80 18.92 -1.21 20.05
C GLY A 80 20.43 -1.05 20.21
N ALA A 81 21.04 -0.08 19.51
CA ALA A 81 22.45 0.30 19.67
C ALA A 81 22.69 1.26 20.86
N LYS A 82 21.62 1.62 21.59
CA LYS A 82 21.64 2.54 22.72
C LYS A 82 21.44 1.78 24.03
#